data_AF-A0A4Y2GG34-F1
#
_entry.id   AF-A0A4Y2GG34-F1
#
_cell.length_a   1.000
_cell.length_b   1.000
_cell.length_c   1.000
_cell.angle_alpha   90.00
_cell.angle_beta   90.00
_cell.angle_gamma   90.00
#
_symmetry.space_group_name_H-M   'P 1'
#
loop_
_entity.id
_entity.type
_entity.pdbx_description
1 polymer ?
#
loop_
_entity_poly.entity_id
_entity_poly.type
_entity_poly.pdbx_seq_one_letter_code
_entity_poly.pdbx_strand_id
1 'polypeptide(L)'
;MLKTALEGKIKLKDIQVEVLSCHPIQGNGIVVKTKTPEMLEKLKTTIMNDLTLRDKCQVYITKPRVPHIIIFDIPLQDGDQAAHENNFILQLKESNELTDQEIKVVFKKKGRGSLQNWILAMQPKHYQEIKDNKRLRCGFNSNRFKEFLEPLRCFGCYRFGHLKRNCRENKPICSKCTAKHDLKGCTKPHPICRNCVLYNNSTIL
;
A
#
# COMPACT_ATOMS: atom_id res chain seq x y z
N MET A 1 18.22 5.46 -24.33
CA MET A 1 17.45 5.47 -23.06
C MET A 1 15.99 5.80 -23.38
N LEU A 2 15.03 5.13 -22.76
CA LEU A 2 13.59 5.34 -23.03
C LEU A 2 13.17 6.82 -22.90
N LYS A 3 13.80 7.57 -21.98
CA LYS A 3 13.47 8.97 -21.67
C LYS A 3 13.71 9.86 -22.89
N THR A 4 14.88 9.74 -23.48
CA THR A 4 15.27 10.48 -24.68
C THR A 4 14.38 10.15 -25.87
N ALA A 5 13.95 8.90 -26.00
CA ALA A 5 13.02 8.50 -27.06
C ALA A 5 11.63 9.15 -26.88
N LEU A 6 11.14 9.23 -25.64
CA LEU A 6 9.90 9.93 -25.32
C LEU A 6 10.02 11.44 -25.55
N GLU A 7 11.09 12.07 -25.07
CA GLU A 7 11.34 13.51 -25.22
C GLU A 7 11.51 13.93 -26.70
N GLY A 8 12.06 13.04 -27.54
CA GLY A 8 12.19 13.28 -28.97
C GLY A 8 10.87 13.17 -29.76
N LYS A 9 9.84 12.55 -29.19
CA LYS A 9 8.55 12.30 -29.86
C LYS A 9 7.39 13.09 -29.27
N ILE A 10 7.42 13.37 -27.97
CA ILE A 10 6.32 13.99 -27.24
C ILE A 10 6.79 15.32 -26.66
N LYS A 11 6.17 16.40 -27.13
CA LYS A 11 6.29 17.71 -26.50
C LYS A 11 5.18 17.89 -25.48
N LEU A 12 5.55 17.91 -24.20
CA LEU A 12 4.60 18.01 -23.08
C LEU A 12 3.70 19.26 -23.15
N LYS A 13 4.23 20.37 -23.71
CA LYS A 13 3.48 21.61 -23.91
C LYS A 13 2.31 21.42 -24.88
N ASP A 14 2.53 20.71 -25.97
CA ASP A 14 1.53 20.51 -27.04
C ASP A 14 0.34 19.69 -26.53
N ILE A 15 0.61 18.77 -25.60
CA ILE A 15 -0.43 17.99 -24.92
C ILE A 15 -0.89 18.63 -23.59
N GLN A 16 -0.44 19.84 -23.23
CA GLN A 16 -0.80 20.52 -21.99
C GLN A 16 -0.62 19.65 -20.73
N VAL A 17 0.44 18.85 -20.68
CA VAL A 17 0.77 17.98 -19.55
C VAL A 17 1.92 18.60 -18.75
N GLU A 18 1.71 18.76 -17.45
CA GLU A 18 2.75 19.20 -16.52
C GLU A 18 3.31 17.99 -15.75
N VAL A 19 4.61 17.72 -15.92
CA VAL A 19 5.34 16.66 -15.22
C VAL A 19 6.02 17.25 -13.98
N LEU A 20 5.63 16.74 -12.82
CA LEU A 20 6.22 17.11 -11.53
C LEU A 20 7.55 16.40 -11.28
N SER A 21 7.67 15.14 -11.73
CA SER A 21 8.91 14.38 -11.60
C SER A 21 9.01 13.24 -12.60
N CYS A 22 10.24 12.91 -13.00
CA CYS A 22 10.53 11.88 -13.99
C CYS A 22 11.89 11.25 -13.69
N HIS A 23 11.91 9.95 -13.39
CA HIS A 23 13.14 9.24 -13.02
C HIS A 23 13.17 7.83 -13.61
N PRO A 24 14.37 7.35 -14.02
CA PRO A 24 14.53 5.99 -14.50
C PRO A 24 14.34 4.96 -13.38
N ILE A 25 13.90 3.77 -13.75
CA ILE A 25 13.82 2.59 -12.88
C ILE A 25 14.57 1.41 -13.52
N GLN A 26 14.77 0.33 -12.76
CA GLN A 26 15.37 -0.90 -13.27
C GLN A 26 14.59 -1.43 -14.50
N GLY A 27 15.30 -2.09 -15.41
CA GLY A 27 14.71 -2.64 -16.64
C GLY A 27 14.39 -1.62 -17.73
N ASN A 28 15.16 -0.52 -17.82
CA ASN A 28 14.97 0.58 -18.81
C ASN A 28 13.57 1.24 -18.74
N GLY A 29 12.88 1.14 -17.59
CA GLY A 29 11.61 1.79 -17.34
C GLY A 29 11.77 3.23 -16.82
N ILE A 30 10.66 3.98 -16.80
CA ILE A 30 10.61 5.35 -16.28
C ILE A 30 9.32 5.53 -15.48
N VAL A 31 9.43 6.20 -14.34
CA VAL A 31 8.28 6.67 -13.57
C VAL A 31 8.09 8.15 -13.83
N VAL A 32 6.89 8.52 -14.31
CA VAL A 32 6.48 9.89 -14.57
C VAL A 32 5.34 10.25 -13.62
N LYS A 33 5.50 11.37 -12.89
CA LYS A 33 4.45 11.95 -12.05
C LYS A 33 3.92 13.20 -12.72
N THR A 34 2.62 13.23 -13.03
CA THR A 34 1.93 14.41 -13.55
C THR A 34 1.24 15.19 -12.42
N LYS A 35 0.82 16.42 -12.71
CA LYS A 35 0.11 17.27 -11.76
C LYS A 35 -1.30 16.76 -11.43
N THR A 36 -2.02 16.24 -12.41
CA THR A 36 -3.38 15.74 -12.23
C THR A 36 -3.59 14.34 -12.85
N PRO A 37 -4.62 13.59 -12.42
CA PRO A 37 -4.98 12.31 -13.03
C PRO A 37 -5.36 12.44 -14.52
N GLU A 38 -6.01 13.53 -14.91
CA GLU A 38 -6.43 13.76 -16.30
C GLU A 38 -5.21 13.93 -17.21
N MET A 39 -4.19 14.65 -16.74
CA MET A 39 -2.90 14.79 -17.46
C MET A 39 -2.19 13.43 -17.60
N LEU A 40 -2.36 12.54 -16.61
CA LEU A 40 -1.79 11.20 -16.63
C LEU A 40 -2.43 10.35 -17.74
N GLU A 41 -3.76 10.35 -17.82
CA GLU A 41 -4.51 9.65 -18.87
C GLU A 41 -4.22 10.24 -20.26
N LYS A 42 -4.09 11.57 -20.36
CA LYS A 42 -3.73 12.24 -21.61
C LYS A 42 -2.34 11.80 -22.09
N LEU A 43 -1.34 11.81 -21.21
CA LEU A 43 0.01 11.36 -21.52
C LEU A 43 0.04 9.88 -21.94
N LYS A 44 -0.67 9.02 -21.20
CA LYS A 44 -0.79 7.59 -21.53
C LYS A 44 -1.41 7.40 -22.91
N THR A 45 -2.51 8.09 -23.20
CA THR A 45 -3.21 8.01 -24.49
C THR A 45 -2.30 8.46 -25.63
N THR A 46 -1.56 9.57 -25.46
CA THR A 46 -0.59 10.04 -26.44
C THR A 46 0.49 9.00 -26.74
N ILE A 47 1.07 8.37 -25.70
CA ILE A 47 2.10 7.34 -25.88
C ILE A 47 1.51 6.10 -26.58
N MET A 48 0.30 5.68 -26.19
CA MET A 48 -0.35 4.50 -26.77
C MET A 48 -0.80 4.70 -28.22
N ASN A 49 -1.10 5.93 -28.63
CA ASN A 49 -1.51 6.26 -30.00
C ASN A 49 -0.33 6.45 -30.96
N ASP A 50 0.89 6.67 -30.47
CA ASP A 50 2.08 6.73 -31.30
C ASP A 50 2.58 5.32 -31.63
N LEU A 51 2.51 4.93 -32.90
CA LEU A 51 2.94 3.61 -33.39
C LEU A 51 4.40 3.30 -33.04
N THR A 52 5.28 4.30 -33.05
CA THR A 52 6.72 4.09 -32.79
C THR A 52 7.04 3.87 -31.31
N LEU A 53 6.19 4.39 -30.41
CA LEU A 53 6.33 4.24 -28.97
C LEU A 53 5.57 3.03 -28.44
N ARG A 54 4.40 2.74 -29.01
CA ARG A 54 3.55 1.60 -28.62
C ARG A 54 4.29 0.26 -28.68
N ASP A 55 5.15 0.07 -29.68
CA ASP A 55 5.91 -1.17 -29.84
C ASP A 55 7.17 -1.22 -28.96
N LYS A 56 7.58 -0.07 -28.40
CA LYS A 56 8.84 0.07 -27.63
C LYS A 56 8.62 0.13 -26.13
N CYS A 57 7.42 0.44 -25.66
CA CYS A 57 7.16 0.57 -24.24
C CYS A 57 5.72 0.21 -23.86
N GLN A 58 5.56 -0.28 -22.64
CA GLN A 58 4.27 -0.48 -22.00
C GLN A 58 4.01 0.65 -21.03
N VAL A 59 2.83 1.26 -21.11
CA VAL A 59 2.41 2.33 -20.20
C VAL A 59 1.25 1.85 -19.35
N TYR A 60 1.40 1.94 -18.04
CA TYR A 60 0.33 1.64 -17.10
C TYR A 60 0.31 2.66 -15.99
N ILE A 61 -0.89 2.87 -15.44
CA ILE A 61 -1.12 3.77 -14.32
C ILE A 61 -1.06 2.92 -13.07
N THR A 62 -0.15 3.26 -12.17
CA THR A 62 -0.03 2.56 -10.89
C THR A 62 -1.30 2.80 -10.08
N LYS A 63 -2.07 1.74 -9.82
CA LYS A 63 -3.20 1.82 -8.92
C LYS A 63 -2.68 2.06 -7.50
N PRO A 64 -3.28 2.99 -6.74
CA PRO A 64 -2.98 3.13 -5.33
C PRO A 64 -3.17 1.79 -4.61
N ARG A 65 -2.35 1.53 -3.59
CA ARG A 65 -2.59 0.42 -2.66
C ARG A 65 -3.97 0.64 -2.03
N VAL A 66 -4.80 -0.41 -2.03
CA VAL A 66 -6.03 -0.46 -1.22
C VAL A 66 -5.60 -0.73 0.22
N PRO A 67 -5.81 0.20 1.17
CA PRO A 67 -5.50 -0.06 2.56
C PRO A 67 -6.38 -1.18 3.09
N HIS A 68 -5.76 -2.06 3.86
CA HIS A 68 -6.47 -3.04 4.66
C HIS A 68 -6.31 -2.65 6.13
N ILE A 69 -7.36 -2.82 6.91
CA ILE A 69 -7.31 -2.72 8.36
C ILE A 69 -7.68 -4.06 8.97
N ILE A 70 -7.18 -4.33 10.17
CA ILE A 70 -7.61 -5.44 11.00
C ILE A 70 -8.39 -4.89 12.19
N ILE A 71 -9.65 -5.30 12.33
CA ILE A 71 -10.49 -5.03 13.49
C ILE A 71 -10.47 -6.27 14.39
N PHE A 72 -10.17 -6.06 15.66
CA PHE A 72 -9.95 -7.14 16.61
C PHE A 72 -11.22 -7.48 17.40
N ASP A 73 -11.24 -8.73 17.88
CA ASP A 73 -12.12 -9.18 18.95
C ASP A 73 -13.63 -9.07 18.59
N ILE A 74 -13.99 -9.38 17.34
CA ILE A 74 -15.38 -9.42 16.86
C ILE A 74 -16.00 -10.78 17.24
N PRO A 75 -17.18 -10.81 17.90
CA PRO A 75 -17.85 -12.06 18.25
C PRO A 75 -18.18 -12.93 17.03
N LEU A 76 -18.06 -14.25 17.19
CA LEU A 76 -18.73 -15.19 16.30
C LEU A 76 -20.24 -14.97 16.45
N GLN A 77 -20.93 -14.89 15.31
CA GLN A 77 -22.39 -14.87 15.27
C GLN A 77 -22.86 -16.11 14.50
N ASP A 78 -23.86 -16.80 15.04
CA ASP A 78 -24.51 -17.92 14.37
C ASP A 78 -25.49 -17.41 13.29
N GLY A 79 -25.74 -18.22 12.27
CA GLY A 79 -26.64 -17.87 11.15
C GLY A 79 -25.95 -17.17 9.99
N ASP A 80 -26.67 -16.25 9.33
CA ASP A 80 -26.24 -15.61 8.08
C ASP A 80 -25.03 -14.68 8.30
N GLN A 81 -23.87 -15.15 7.86
CA GLN A 81 -22.61 -14.40 7.94
C GLN A 81 -22.64 -13.13 7.08
N ALA A 82 -23.29 -13.14 5.92
CA ALA A 82 -23.32 -11.98 5.04
C ALA A 82 -24.15 -10.85 5.66
N ALA A 83 -25.28 -11.19 6.28
CA ALA A 83 -26.09 -10.24 7.03
C ALA A 83 -25.31 -9.63 8.21
N HIS A 84 -24.57 -10.46 8.97
CA HIS A 84 -23.71 -9.97 10.05
C HIS A 84 -22.63 -9.01 9.55
N GLU A 85 -21.94 -9.37 8.46
CA GLU A 85 -20.91 -8.51 7.86
C GLU A 85 -21.48 -7.16 7.40
N ASN A 86 -22.62 -7.19 6.71
CA ASN A 86 -23.28 -5.97 6.23
C ASN A 86 -23.73 -5.07 7.38
N ASN A 87 -24.37 -5.65 8.40
CA ASN A 87 -24.81 -4.90 9.58
C ASN A 87 -23.62 -4.27 10.32
N PHE A 88 -22.52 -5.01 10.47
CA PHE A 88 -21.30 -4.49 11.09
C PHE A 88 -20.70 -3.33 10.27
N ILE A 89 -20.62 -3.47 8.95
CA ILE A 89 -20.10 -2.40 8.06
C ILE A 89 -21.00 -1.16 8.13
N LEU A 90 -22.32 -1.32 8.12
CA LEU A 90 -23.26 -0.20 8.24
C LEU A 90 -23.05 0.58 9.54
N GLN A 91 -23.03 -0.13 10.68
CA GLN A 91 -22.78 0.49 11.99
C GLN A 91 -21.41 1.15 12.07
N LEU A 92 -20.38 0.53 11.51
CA LEU A 92 -19.02 1.08 11.44
C LEU A 92 -18.99 2.39 10.65
N LYS A 93 -19.66 2.45 9.51
CA LYS A 93 -19.74 3.65 8.67
C LYS A 93 -20.43 4.79 9.41
N GLU A 94 -21.63 4.54 9.92
CA GLU A 94 -22.45 5.51 10.64
C GLU A 94 -21.71 6.07 11.86
N SER A 95 -21.12 5.19 12.69
CA SER A 95 -20.51 5.59 13.97
C SER A 95 -19.20 6.38 13.81
N ASN A 96 -18.57 6.36 12.63
CA ASN A 96 -17.30 7.05 12.35
C ASN A 96 -17.41 8.02 11.17
N GLU A 97 -18.63 8.39 10.76
CA GLU A 97 -18.89 9.36 9.69
C GLU A 97 -18.17 9.01 8.36
N LEU A 98 -18.01 7.71 8.08
CA LEU A 98 -17.36 7.26 6.86
C LEU A 98 -18.35 7.38 5.70
N THR A 99 -17.94 8.07 4.64
CA THR A 99 -18.76 8.25 3.42
C THR A 99 -19.18 6.91 2.80
N ASP A 100 -20.23 6.90 1.96
CA ASP A 100 -20.87 5.70 1.38
C ASP A 100 -19.99 4.80 0.50
N GLN A 101 -18.71 5.11 0.33
CA GLN A 101 -17.80 4.29 -0.46
C GLN A 101 -17.61 2.87 0.13
N GLU A 102 -17.18 1.96 -0.72
CA GLU A 102 -17.18 0.52 -0.47
C GLU A 102 -16.17 0.12 0.63
N ILE A 103 -16.66 -0.49 1.71
CA ILE A 103 -15.85 -1.21 2.72
C ILE A 103 -16.22 -2.69 2.57
N LYS A 104 -15.22 -3.57 2.45
CA LYS A 104 -15.43 -5.01 2.29
C LYS A 104 -14.71 -5.78 3.37
N VAL A 105 -15.35 -6.82 3.90
CA VAL A 105 -14.65 -7.89 4.61
C VAL A 105 -13.87 -8.69 3.58
N VAL A 106 -12.53 -8.71 3.70
CA VAL A 106 -11.66 -9.48 2.79
C VAL A 106 -11.54 -10.91 3.27
N PHE A 107 -11.23 -11.09 4.56
CA PHE A 107 -11.19 -12.38 5.23
C PHE A 107 -11.20 -12.21 6.75
N LYS A 108 -11.41 -13.33 7.46
CA LYS A 108 -11.45 -13.40 8.92
C LYS A 108 -10.28 -14.25 9.42
N LYS A 109 -9.65 -13.85 10.53
CA LYS A 109 -8.62 -14.60 11.24
C LYS A 109 -9.14 -15.04 12.60
N LYS A 110 -8.67 -16.20 13.10
CA LYS A 110 -8.95 -16.64 14.47
C LYS A 110 -8.47 -15.56 15.47
N GLY A 111 -9.36 -15.17 16.37
CA GLY A 111 -9.08 -14.26 17.47
C GLY A 111 -8.81 -15.02 18.77
N ARG A 112 -9.05 -14.35 19.90
CA ARG A 112 -8.94 -14.95 21.24
C ARG A 112 -10.23 -15.71 21.56
N GLY A 113 -10.12 -16.92 22.11
CA GLY A 113 -11.28 -17.73 22.45
C GLY A 113 -12.19 -17.98 21.24
N SER A 114 -13.47 -17.63 21.36
CA SER A 114 -14.49 -17.67 20.31
C SER A 114 -14.55 -16.40 19.44
N LEU A 115 -13.65 -15.44 19.62
CA LEU A 115 -13.66 -14.20 18.84
C LEU A 115 -12.91 -14.35 17.51
N GLN A 116 -13.19 -13.44 16.60
CA GLN A 116 -12.58 -13.31 15.29
C GLN A 116 -11.91 -11.94 15.13
N ASN A 117 -10.91 -11.87 14.26
CA ASN A 117 -10.34 -10.61 13.80
C ASN A 117 -10.68 -10.45 12.32
N TRP A 118 -11.36 -9.37 11.95
CA TRP A 118 -11.78 -9.15 10.57
C TRP A 118 -10.81 -8.25 9.84
N ILE A 119 -10.46 -8.61 8.62
CA ILE A 119 -9.64 -7.80 7.75
C ILE A 119 -10.58 -7.10 6.78
N LEU A 120 -10.60 -5.77 6.83
CA LEU A 120 -11.44 -4.96 5.95
C LEU A 120 -10.59 -4.24 4.92
N ALA A 121 -11.04 -4.24 3.67
CA ALA A 121 -10.56 -3.35 2.63
C ALA A 121 -11.42 -2.10 2.59
N MET A 122 -10.77 -0.95 2.45
CA MET A 122 -11.43 0.36 2.36
C MET A 122 -10.64 1.30 1.45
N GLN A 123 -11.23 2.43 1.07
CA GLN A 123 -10.54 3.38 0.22
C GLN A 123 -9.43 4.13 0.98
N PRO A 124 -8.35 4.56 0.27
CA PRO A 124 -7.29 5.39 0.85
C PRO A 124 -7.81 6.58 1.66
N LYS A 125 -8.85 7.26 1.16
CA LYS A 125 -9.45 8.43 1.81
C LYS A 125 -9.96 8.09 3.22
N HIS A 126 -10.80 7.06 3.36
CA HIS A 126 -11.31 6.61 4.65
C HIS A 126 -10.20 6.19 5.60
N TYR A 127 -9.20 5.46 5.10
CA TYR A 127 -8.07 5.09 5.93
C TYR A 127 -7.33 6.33 6.46
N GLN A 128 -7.13 7.38 5.64
CA GLN A 128 -6.51 8.62 6.13
C GLN A 128 -7.34 9.31 7.21
N GLU A 129 -8.67 9.25 7.15
CA GLU A 129 -9.58 9.83 8.15
C GLU A 129 -9.48 9.09 9.51
N ILE A 130 -9.22 7.77 9.48
CA ILE A 130 -9.19 6.97 10.72
C ILE A 130 -7.79 6.58 11.21
N LYS A 131 -6.74 6.63 10.39
CA LYS A 131 -5.43 5.99 10.67
C LYS A 131 -4.82 6.34 12.03
N ASP A 132 -5.08 7.53 12.54
CA ASP A 132 -4.52 8.04 13.79
C ASP A 132 -5.35 7.64 15.02
N ASN A 133 -6.55 7.08 14.79
CA ASN A 133 -7.40 6.51 15.84
C ASN A 133 -6.83 5.17 16.29
N LYS A 134 -6.97 4.89 17.60
CA LYS A 134 -6.62 3.57 18.17
C LYS A 134 -7.78 2.57 18.12
N ARG A 135 -9.00 3.09 17.97
CA ARG A 135 -10.25 2.34 18.05
C ARG A 135 -11.26 2.94 17.08
N LEU A 136 -12.15 2.11 16.56
CA LEU A 136 -13.32 2.51 15.78
C LEU A 136 -14.58 2.24 16.59
N ARG A 137 -15.59 3.09 16.43
CA ARG A 137 -16.92 2.87 17.01
C ARG A 137 -17.74 1.99 16.08
N CYS A 138 -18.58 1.11 16.62
CA CYS A 138 -19.48 0.27 15.84
C CYS A 138 -20.76 0.06 16.65
N GLY A 139 -21.75 0.93 16.43
CA GLY A 139 -22.89 1.07 17.32
C GLY A 139 -22.42 1.42 18.73
N PHE A 140 -22.87 0.67 19.73
CA PHE A 140 -22.46 0.84 21.13
C PHE A 140 -21.08 0.21 21.45
N ASN A 141 -20.44 -0.44 20.48
CA ASN A 141 -19.13 -1.04 20.67
C ASN A 141 -18.00 -0.09 20.28
N SER A 142 -16.85 -0.29 20.92
CA SER A 142 -15.60 0.29 20.48
C SER A 142 -14.62 -0.84 20.19
N ASN A 143 -14.16 -0.98 18.96
CA ASN A 143 -13.26 -2.04 18.54
C ASN A 143 -11.86 -1.48 18.32
N ARG A 144 -10.85 -2.17 18.87
CA ARG A 144 -9.46 -1.88 18.52
C ARG A 144 -9.25 -2.25 17.06
N PHE A 145 -8.48 -1.43 16.34
CA PHE A 145 -8.06 -1.74 14.98
C PHE A 145 -6.60 -1.32 14.74
N LYS A 146 -6.01 -1.83 13.65
CA LYS A 146 -4.69 -1.43 13.16
C LYS A 146 -4.67 -1.51 11.63
N GLU A 147 -3.72 -0.82 11.01
CA GLU A 147 -3.36 -1.11 9.63
C GLU A 147 -2.94 -2.58 9.49
N PHE A 148 -3.46 -3.23 8.46
CA PHE A 148 -3.12 -4.58 8.09
C PHE A 148 -2.21 -4.55 6.86
N LEU A 149 -0.91 -4.75 7.11
CA LEU A 149 0.12 -4.76 6.07
C LEU A 149 0.48 -6.18 5.66
N GLU A 150 0.28 -6.48 4.38
CA GLU A 150 0.80 -7.68 3.72
C GLU A 150 1.80 -7.30 2.62
N PRO A 151 2.87 -8.11 2.45
CA PRO A 151 3.19 -9.32 3.22
C PRO A 151 3.66 -9.02 4.65
N LEU A 152 3.45 -10.00 5.55
CA LEU A 152 3.86 -9.89 6.95
C LEU A 152 5.34 -9.53 7.06
N ARG A 153 5.65 -8.46 7.82
CA ARG A 153 7.03 -8.01 8.07
C ARG A 153 7.49 -8.41 9.47
N CYS A 154 8.66 -9.04 9.55
CA CYS A 154 9.29 -9.37 10.82
C CYS A 154 9.79 -8.11 11.54
N PHE A 155 9.46 -7.91 12.83
CA PHE A 155 9.96 -6.77 13.62
C PHE A 155 11.37 -6.94 14.19
N GLY A 156 12.03 -8.08 13.95
CA GLY A 156 13.44 -8.29 14.29
C GLY A 156 14.35 -7.96 13.12
N CYS A 157 14.06 -8.57 11.96
CA CYS A 157 14.90 -8.45 10.78
C CYS A 157 14.32 -7.56 9.67
N TYR A 158 13.05 -7.15 9.74
CA TYR A 158 12.37 -6.36 8.71
C TYR A 158 12.21 -7.04 7.34
N ARG A 159 12.57 -8.34 7.22
CA ARG A 159 12.23 -9.14 6.04
C ARG A 159 10.76 -9.55 6.05
N PHE A 160 10.23 -9.83 4.88
CA PHE A 160 8.90 -10.40 4.73
C PHE A 160 8.86 -11.91 5.03
N GLY A 161 7.66 -12.43 5.30
CA GLY A 161 7.35 -13.86 5.34
C GLY A 161 7.42 -14.53 6.72
N HIS A 162 7.81 -13.83 7.79
CA HIS A 162 7.84 -14.41 9.13
C HIS A 162 7.61 -13.39 10.26
N LEU A 163 7.20 -13.89 11.42
CA LEU A 163 7.07 -13.11 12.66
C LEU A 163 8.40 -13.04 13.40
N LYS A 164 8.56 -12.04 14.27
CA LYS A 164 9.74 -11.89 15.14
C LYS A 164 10.03 -13.15 15.97
N ARG A 165 8.99 -13.82 16.49
CA ARG A 165 9.13 -15.09 17.23
C ARG A 165 9.73 -16.25 16.43
N ASN A 166 9.65 -16.19 15.10
CA ASN A 166 10.19 -17.20 14.18
C ASN A 166 11.44 -16.67 13.45
N CYS A 167 12.01 -15.56 13.92
CA CYS A 167 13.14 -14.92 13.26
C CYS A 167 14.44 -15.65 13.57
N ARG A 168 15.23 -15.95 12.54
CA ARG A 168 16.57 -16.54 12.69
C ARG A 168 17.67 -15.50 12.96
N GLU A 169 17.35 -14.22 12.84
CA GLU A 169 18.31 -13.13 13.09
C GLU A 169 18.37 -12.84 14.59
N ASN A 170 19.55 -13.06 15.14
CA ASN A 170 19.89 -12.95 16.55
C ASN A 170 20.55 -11.60 16.91
N LYS A 171 20.95 -10.81 15.91
CA LYS A 171 21.47 -9.44 16.10
C LYS A 171 20.40 -8.40 15.72
N PRO A 172 20.35 -7.25 16.40
CA PRO A 172 19.46 -6.16 16.00
C PRO A 172 19.83 -5.68 14.60
N ILE A 173 18.81 -5.43 13.80
CA ILE A 173 18.93 -4.85 12.47
C ILE A 173 18.33 -3.45 12.55
N CYS A 174 18.99 -2.48 11.97
CA CYS A 174 18.47 -1.13 11.99
C CYS A 174 17.30 -1.01 11.01
N SER A 175 16.12 -0.59 11.48
CA SER A 175 14.97 -0.33 10.60
C SER A 175 15.19 0.84 9.62
N LYS A 176 16.17 1.71 9.90
CA LYS A 176 16.49 2.88 9.07
C LYS A 176 17.50 2.54 7.98
N CYS A 177 18.60 1.87 8.29
CA CYS A 177 19.70 1.65 7.34
C CYS A 177 19.97 0.17 7.01
N THR A 178 19.21 -0.76 7.59
CA THR A 178 19.30 -2.22 7.35
C THR A 178 20.60 -2.90 7.81
N ALA A 179 21.55 -2.14 8.39
CA ALA A 179 22.79 -2.66 8.96
C ALA A 179 22.59 -3.29 10.34
N LYS A 180 23.58 -4.05 10.82
CA LYS A 180 23.55 -4.79 12.09
C LYS A 180 23.86 -3.88 13.30
N HIS A 181 22.90 -3.05 13.69
CA HIS A 181 22.95 -2.25 14.92
C HIS A 181 21.55 -1.80 15.35
N ASP A 182 21.44 -1.25 16.56
CA ASP A 182 20.19 -0.67 17.06
C ASP A 182 19.84 0.65 16.35
N LEU A 183 18.53 0.93 16.22
CA LEU A 183 18.04 2.16 15.61
C LEU A 183 18.53 3.44 16.33
N LYS A 184 18.64 3.42 17.67
CA LYS A 184 19.01 4.59 18.47
C LYS A 184 20.37 5.18 18.10
N GLY A 185 21.32 4.34 17.65
CA GLY A 185 22.65 4.77 17.21
C GLY A 185 22.77 5.07 15.71
N CYS A 186 21.66 5.12 14.96
CA CYS A 186 21.71 5.27 13.51
C CYS A 186 21.89 6.73 13.08
N THR A 187 23.02 7.03 12.42
CA THR A 187 23.33 8.36 11.86
C THR A 187 22.90 8.54 10.41
N LYS A 188 22.39 7.49 9.74
CA LYS A 188 21.98 7.60 8.34
C LYS A 188 20.80 8.56 8.21
N PRO A 189 20.77 9.45 7.20
CA PRO A 189 19.76 10.51 7.13
C PRO A 189 18.39 9.94 6.74
N HIS A 190 18.35 9.02 5.78
CA HIS A 190 17.11 8.52 5.19
C HIS A 190 16.88 7.04 5.50
N PRO A 191 15.61 6.63 5.74
CA PRO A 191 15.26 5.23 5.84
C PRO A 191 15.34 4.53 4.48
N ILE A 192 15.82 3.29 4.47
CA ILE A 192 15.84 2.40 3.31
C ILE A 192 15.13 1.08 3.65
N CYS A 193 14.42 0.52 2.67
CA CYS A 193 13.68 -0.72 2.84
C CYS A 193 14.60 -1.94 2.69
N ARG A 194 14.72 -2.76 3.74
CA ARG A 194 15.53 -3.99 3.69
C ARG A 194 15.16 -4.92 2.54
N ASN A 195 13.87 -5.11 2.27
CA ASN A 195 13.43 -5.99 1.20
C ASN A 195 13.80 -5.43 -0.19
N CYS A 196 13.68 -4.12 -0.40
CA CYS A 196 14.10 -3.48 -1.65
C CYS A 196 15.61 -3.59 -1.87
N VAL A 197 16.43 -3.36 -0.82
CA VAL A 197 17.88 -3.53 -0.89
C VAL A 197 18.25 -4.97 -1.27
N LEU A 198 17.63 -5.96 -0.62
CA LEU A 198 17.89 -7.37 -0.93
C LEU A 198 17.49 -7.72 -2.36
N TYR A 199 16.29 -7.30 -2.79
CA TYR A 199 15.80 -7.55 -4.14
C TYR A 199 16.72 -6.93 -5.19
N ASN A 200 17.05 -5.65 -5.03
CA ASN A 200 17.89 -4.92 -5.99
C ASN A 200 19.32 -5.46 -6.02
N ASN A 201 19.87 -5.98 -4.91
CA ASN A 201 21.19 -6.60 -4.89
C ASN A 201 21.19 -7.98 -5.55
N SER A 202 20.09 -8.73 -5.45
CA SER A 202 19.98 -10.09 -6.04
C SER A 202 19.79 -10.11 -7.56
N THR A 203 19.38 -8.99 -8.16
CA THR A 203 19.17 -8.83 -9.61
C THR A 203 20.33 -8.14 -10.34
N ILE A 204 21.46 -7.89 -9.64
CA ILE A 204 22.70 -7.36 -10.24
C ILE A 204 23.63 -8.48 -10.75
N LEU A 205 23.22 -9.76 -10.64
CA LEU A 205 23.86 -10.91 -11.28
C LEU A 205 23.17 -11.25 -12.61
#